data_AF-A0A1D3CR46-F1
#
_entry.id   AF-A0A1D3CR46-F1
#
_cell.length_a   1.000
_cell.length_b   1.000
_cell.length_c   1.000
_cell.angle_alpha   90.00
_cell.angle_beta   90.00
_cell.angle_gamma   90.00
#
_symmetry.space_group_name_H-M   'P 1'
#
loop_
_entity.id
_entity.type
_entity.pdbx_description
1 polymer ?
#
loop_
_entity_poly.entity_id
_entity_poly.type
_entity_poly.pdbx_seq_one_letter_code
_entity_poly.pdbx_strand_id
1 'polypeptide(L)'
;MAMVSTGIPSGFPEGSKHVQKRGKGGVYPPHHWLSAPSSAQGVLALLQENDTDIQQAALMELKDLVDVHWMELADALPDIEALAEEEAFPSRQLAAHLASRIYFHLEASADSLKFALESGDWLQLNDNSLYSQTILGKER
;
A
#
# COMPACT_ATOMS: atom_id res chain seq x y z
N MET A 1 11.15 -28.21 58.02
CA MET A 1 10.52 -27.25 58.95
C MET A 1 11.51 -26.11 59.17
N ALA A 2 11.07 -24.84 58.99
CA ALA A 2 11.80 -23.55 59.08
C ALA A 2 12.90 -23.31 58.01
N MET A 3 12.74 -22.47 56.97
CA MET A 3 12.60 -20.99 56.89
C MET A 3 13.85 -20.19 57.32
N VAL A 4 14.53 -19.52 56.38
CA VAL A 4 14.91 -18.09 56.47
C VAL A 4 15.47 -17.57 55.13
N SER A 5 15.14 -16.31 54.83
CA SER A 5 15.32 -15.55 53.59
C SER A 5 16.44 -14.52 53.72
N THR A 6 17.25 -14.29 52.67
CA THR A 6 17.92 -13.01 52.30
C THR A 6 18.67 -13.25 50.98
N GLY A 7 18.40 -12.57 49.86
CA GLY A 7 18.71 -11.16 49.59
C GLY A 7 19.84 -11.12 48.54
N ILE A 8 19.52 -10.90 47.27
CA ILE A 8 20.50 -10.82 46.16
C ILE A 8 20.93 -9.36 45.97
N PRO A 9 22.23 -9.01 46.10
CA PRO A 9 22.74 -7.72 45.65
C PRO A 9 23.31 -7.76 44.23
N SER A 10 22.97 -6.71 43.48
CA SER A 10 23.55 -6.31 42.20
C SER A 10 25.08 -6.16 42.25
N GLY A 11 25.75 -6.50 41.15
CA GLY A 11 27.15 -6.14 40.93
C GLY A 11 27.76 -6.85 39.72
N PHE A 12 27.63 -6.26 38.52
CA PHE A 12 28.50 -6.58 37.39
C PHE A 12 29.70 -5.63 37.42
N PRO A 13 30.95 -6.14 37.42
CA PRO A 13 32.12 -5.30 37.38
C PRO A 13 32.53 -4.88 35.96
N GLU A 14 33.17 -3.72 36.00
CA GLU A 14 33.85 -2.91 35.01
C GLU A 14 34.83 -3.68 34.10
N GLY A 15 34.83 -3.34 32.80
CA GLY A 15 35.77 -3.79 31.78
C GLY A 15 36.02 -2.69 30.75
N SER A 16 37.23 -2.17 30.77
CA SER A 16 37.67 -0.88 30.22
C SER A 16 37.84 -0.76 28.69
N LYS A 17 37.44 0.42 28.20
CA LYS A 17 38.11 1.32 27.22
C LYS A 17 38.23 0.89 25.75
N HIS A 18 37.47 1.58 24.90
CA HIS A 18 38.01 2.15 23.67
C HIS A 18 37.47 3.58 23.46
N VAL A 19 38.40 4.53 23.34
CA VAL A 19 38.13 5.93 23.02
C VAL A 19 37.77 5.99 21.53
N GLN A 20 36.61 6.55 21.17
CA GLN A 20 36.34 6.93 19.78
C GLN A 20 35.89 8.38 19.74
N LYS A 21 36.67 9.17 19.00
CA LYS A 21 36.57 10.62 18.94
C LYS A 21 35.28 11.06 18.24
N ARG A 22 34.74 12.17 18.75
CA ARG A 22 33.64 12.95 18.17
C ARG A 22 33.95 13.32 16.71
N GLY A 23 33.22 12.72 15.78
CA GLY A 23 33.07 13.12 14.39
C GLY A 23 31.67 13.69 14.18
N LYS A 24 31.58 14.76 13.40
CA LYS A 24 30.45 15.67 13.29
C LYS A 24 29.28 15.10 12.49
N GLY A 25 28.06 15.49 12.86
CA GLY A 25 26.95 15.80 11.95
C GLY A 25 26.44 14.67 11.06
N GLY A 26 25.72 13.70 11.63
CA GLY A 26 24.74 12.94 10.86
C GLY A 26 23.50 13.81 10.65
N VAL A 27 23.34 14.38 9.46
CA VAL A 27 22.10 15.02 9.03
C VAL A 27 21.07 13.90 8.90
N TYR A 28 20.19 13.75 9.89
CA TYR A 28 19.00 12.93 9.70
C TYR A 28 18.11 13.64 8.68
N PRO A 29 17.76 13.02 7.54
CA PRO A 29 16.83 13.63 6.61
C PRO A 29 15.45 13.74 7.30
N PRO A 30 14.77 14.89 7.18
CA PRO A 30 13.46 15.04 7.78
C PRO A 30 12.36 14.58 6.81
N HIS A 31 11.33 13.98 7.41
CA HIS A 31 9.99 13.65 6.89
C HIS A 31 9.79 12.22 6.32
N HIS A 32 8.81 11.53 6.92
CA HIS A 32 8.06 10.31 6.54
C HIS A 32 8.79 8.98 6.24
N TRP A 33 9.31 8.30 7.28
CA TRP A 33 9.53 6.83 7.24
C TRP A 33 8.39 6.06 7.94
N LEU A 34 7.15 6.57 7.94
CA LEU A 34 6.04 5.65 8.24
C LEU A 34 6.14 4.57 7.17
N SER A 35 6.67 3.40 7.56
CA SER A 35 6.74 2.24 6.70
C SER A 35 5.39 2.17 6.01
N ALA A 36 5.39 2.21 4.67
CA ALA A 36 4.22 1.76 3.94
C ALA A 36 3.75 0.48 4.62
N PRO A 37 2.45 0.36 4.94
CA PRO A 37 1.97 -0.79 5.70
C PRO A 37 2.54 -2.03 5.05
N SER A 38 3.13 -2.93 5.83
CA SER A 38 3.83 -4.09 5.27
C SER A 38 2.91 -5.02 4.46
N SER A 39 1.59 -4.76 4.48
CA SER A 39 0.55 -5.48 3.77
C SER A 39 -0.68 -4.58 3.54
N ALA A 40 -1.40 -4.81 2.44
CA ALA A 40 -2.68 -4.18 2.11
C ALA A 40 -3.90 -4.94 2.67
N GLN A 41 -3.70 -6.11 3.26
CA GLN A 41 -4.78 -7.00 3.75
C GLN A 41 -5.78 -6.30 4.70
N GLY A 42 -5.29 -5.40 5.56
CA GLY A 42 -6.17 -4.65 6.46
C GLY A 42 -7.16 -3.75 5.72
N VAL A 43 -6.74 -3.13 4.62
CA VAL A 43 -7.59 -2.28 3.78
C VAL A 43 -8.48 -3.14 2.88
N LEU A 44 -7.96 -4.26 2.37
CA LEU A 44 -8.75 -5.23 1.60
C LEU A 44 -9.90 -5.82 2.45
N ALA A 45 -9.69 -6.04 3.75
CA ALA A 45 -10.76 -6.48 4.65
C ALA A 45 -11.89 -5.44 4.75
N LEU A 46 -11.58 -4.15 4.72
CA LEU A 46 -12.59 -3.07 4.71
C LEU A 46 -13.39 -3.06 3.39
N LEU A 47 -12.77 -3.45 2.27
CA LEU A 47 -13.46 -3.56 0.98
C LEU A 47 -14.56 -4.66 1.00
N GLN A 48 -14.40 -5.68 1.84
CA GLN A 48 -15.35 -6.78 1.99
C GLN A 48 -16.54 -6.44 2.91
N GLU A 49 -16.51 -5.28 3.57
CA GLU A 49 -17.63 -4.83 4.40
C GLU A 49 -18.82 -4.44 3.51
N ASN A 50 -20.04 -4.72 3.98
CA ASN A 50 -21.27 -4.47 3.20
C ASN A 50 -21.79 -3.03 3.35
N ASP A 51 -20.87 -2.07 3.47
CA ASP A 51 -21.13 -0.65 3.69
C ASP A 51 -20.42 0.17 2.60
N THR A 52 -21.20 0.94 1.84
CA THR A 52 -20.69 1.70 0.70
C THR A 52 -19.67 2.76 1.10
N ASP A 53 -19.87 3.46 2.23
CA ASP A 53 -18.95 4.50 2.68
C ASP A 53 -17.60 3.89 3.09
N ILE A 54 -17.62 2.71 3.73
CA ILE A 54 -16.41 1.97 4.09
C ILE A 54 -15.68 1.48 2.84
N GLN A 55 -16.40 0.90 1.88
CA GLN A 55 -15.82 0.44 0.61
C GLN A 55 -15.18 1.58 -0.18
N GLN A 56 -15.83 2.75 -0.21
CA GLN A 56 -15.29 3.93 -0.88
C GLN A 56 -13.98 4.41 -0.22
N ALA A 57 -13.95 4.49 1.10
CA ALA A 57 -12.74 4.85 1.84
C ALA A 57 -11.61 3.82 1.59
N ALA A 58 -11.95 2.53 1.59
CA ALA A 58 -11.00 1.46 1.27
C ALA A 58 -10.41 1.61 -0.14
N LEU A 59 -11.25 1.87 -1.16
CA LEU A 59 -10.79 2.07 -2.53
C LEU A 59 -9.84 3.27 -2.67
N MET A 60 -10.10 4.36 -1.94
CA MET A 60 -9.21 5.54 -1.95
C MET A 60 -7.82 5.20 -1.41
N GLU A 61 -7.76 4.47 -0.30
CA GLU A 61 -6.49 4.01 0.29
C GLU A 61 -5.77 3.00 -0.62
N LEU A 62 -6.50 2.03 -1.19
CA LEU A 62 -5.93 1.02 -2.10
C LEU A 62 -5.34 1.64 -3.37
N LYS A 63 -5.92 2.74 -3.86
CA LYS A 63 -5.41 3.48 -5.02
C LYS A 63 -3.96 3.94 -4.82
N ASP A 64 -3.59 4.33 -3.60
CA ASP A 64 -2.24 4.81 -3.31
C ASP A 64 -1.27 3.66 -2.98
N LEU A 65 -1.80 2.48 -2.67
CA LEU A 65 -1.02 1.27 -2.39
C LEU A 65 -0.78 0.38 -3.63
N VAL A 66 -1.55 0.57 -4.71
CA VAL A 66 -1.58 -0.35 -5.86
C VAL A 66 -0.20 -0.57 -6.49
N ASP A 67 0.63 0.44 -6.60
CA ASP A 67 1.94 0.32 -7.24
C ASP A 67 2.96 -0.50 -6.41
N VAL A 68 2.70 -0.69 -5.11
CA VAL A 68 3.57 -1.44 -4.18
C VAL A 68 2.99 -2.81 -3.84
N HIS A 69 1.67 -2.89 -3.63
CA HIS A 69 0.96 -4.07 -3.15
C HIS A 69 0.12 -4.74 -4.23
N TRP A 70 0.41 -4.50 -5.52
CA TRP A 70 -0.35 -5.09 -6.64
C TRP A 70 -0.52 -6.62 -6.52
N MET A 71 0.45 -7.34 -5.96
CA MET A 71 0.34 -8.80 -5.78
C MET A 71 -0.78 -9.20 -4.82
N GLU A 72 -0.94 -8.46 -3.72
CA GLU A 72 -2.03 -8.69 -2.76
C GLU A 72 -3.37 -8.25 -3.34
N LEU A 73 -3.38 -7.12 -4.06
CA LEU A 73 -4.58 -6.60 -4.70
C LEU A 73 -5.04 -7.46 -5.88
N ALA A 74 -4.13 -8.16 -6.55
CA ALA A 74 -4.46 -9.09 -7.63
C ALA A 74 -5.29 -10.29 -7.12
N ASP A 75 -5.10 -10.70 -5.87
CA ASP A 75 -5.90 -11.76 -5.24
C ASP A 75 -7.35 -11.29 -5.00
N ALA A 76 -7.52 -10.01 -4.64
CA ALA A 76 -8.82 -9.36 -4.44
C ALA A 76 -9.39 -8.70 -5.70
N LEU A 77 -8.77 -8.90 -6.86
CA LEU A 77 -9.20 -8.30 -8.12
C LEU A 77 -10.66 -8.60 -8.48
N PRO A 78 -11.19 -9.84 -8.30
CA PRO A 78 -12.59 -10.14 -8.61
C PRO A 78 -13.58 -9.28 -7.82
N ASP A 79 -13.27 -8.93 -6.57
CA ASP A 79 -14.13 -8.09 -5.74
C ASP A 79 -14.08 -6.62 -6.18
N ILE A 80 -12.90 -6.15 -6.60
CA ILE A 80 -12.71 -4.82 -7.18
C ILE A 80 -13.47 -4.71 -8.51
N GLU A 81 -13.41 -5.74 -9.35
CA GLU A 81 -14.17 -5.80 -10.60
C GLU A 81 -15.68 -5.75 -10.35
N ALA A 82 -16.17 -6.53 -9.38
CA ALA A 82 -17.59 -6.52 -9.01
C ALA A 82 -18.07 -5.11 -8.60
N LEU A 83 -17.25 -4.37 -7.84
CA LEU A 83 -17.54 -2.98 -7.47
C LEU A 83 -17.45 -2.00 -8.66
N ALA A 84 -16.58 -2.27 -9.63
CA ALA A 84 -16.45 -1.47 -10.85
C ALA A 84 -17.65 -1.66 -11.80
N GLU A 85 -18.23 -2.87 -11.83
CA GLU A 85 -19.37 -3.23 -12.67
C GLU A 85 -20.73 -2.88 -12.03
N GLU A 86 -20.77 -2.64 -10.72
CA GLU A 86 -21.98 -2.26 -10.00
C GLU A 86 -22.41 -0.82 -10.33
N GLU A 87 -23.49 -0.67 -11.11
CA GLU A 87 -23.97 0.65 -11.55
C GLU A 87 -24.47 1.52 -10.40
N ALA A 88 -24.99 0.91 -9.32
CA ALA A 88 -25.47 1.65 -8.16
C ALA A 88 -24.32 2.13 -7.26
N PHE A 89 -23.09 1.63 -7.46
CA PHE A 89 -21.96 1.96 -6.60
C PHE A 89 -21.38 3.33 -6.97
N PRO A 90 -21.36 4.32 -6.06
CA PRO A 90 -21.01 5.70 -6.45
C PRO A 90 -19.55 5.87 -6.84
N SER A 91 -18.65 4.99 -6.38
CA SER A 91 -17.21 5.01 -6.70
C SER A 91 -16.78 3.94 -7.69
N ARG A 92 -17.70 3.46 -8.55
CA ARG A 92 -17.37 2.44 -9.56
C ARG A 92 -16.20 2.82 -10.48
N GLN A 93 -16.09 4.11 -10.81
CA GLN A 93 -15.01 4.65 -11.63
C GLN A 93 -13.65 4.59 -10.93
N LEU A 94 -13.63 4.74 -9.60
CA LEU A 94 -12.41 4.58 -8.81
C LEU A 94 -12.01 3.10 -8.72
N ALA A 95 -12.98 2.20 -8.57
CA ALA A 95 -12.75 0.76 -8.63
C ALA A 95 -12.19 0.33 -10.00
N ALA A 96 -12.77 0.84 -11.09
CA ALA A 96 -12.25 0.62 -12.45
C ALA A 96 -10.81 1.14 -12.61
N HIS A 97 -10.48 2.31 -12.05
CA HIS A 97 -9.11 2.83 -12.08
C HIS A 97 -8.14 1.88 -11.37
N LEU A 98 -8.55 1.37 -10.21
CA LEU A 98 -7.75 0.43 -9.43
C LEU A 98 -7.56 -0.90 -10.18
N ALA A 99 -8.63 -1.47 -10.74
CA ALA A 99 -8.58 -2.68 -11.56
C ALA A 99 -7.62 -2.50 -12.75
N SER A 100 -7.73 -1.37 -13.46
CA SER A 100 -6.83 -1.05 -14.57
C SER A 100 -5.36 -1.04 -14.17
N ARG A 101 -5.04 -0.43 -13.02
CA ARG A 101 -3.67 -0.38 -12.46
C ARG A 101 -3.16 -1.78 -12.11
N ILE A 102 -4.01 -2.63 -11.53
CA ILE A 102 -3.62 -4.01 -11.19
C ILE A 102 -3.35 -4.81 -12.46
N TYR A 103 -4.25 -4.75 -13.45
CA TYR A 103 -4.06 -5.42 -14.74
C TYR A 103 -2.82 -4.94 -15.49
N PHE A 104 -2.46 -3.67 -15.36
CA PHE A 104 -1.22 -3.14 -15.90
C PHE A 104 0.01 -3.85 -15.29
N HIS A 105 0.04 -4.04 -13.97
CA HIS A 105 1.12 -4.79 -13.29
C HIS A 105 1.12 -6.29 -13.64
N LEU A 106 -0.05 -6.85 -13.97
CA LEU A 106 -0.20 -8.23 -14.47
C LEU A 106 0.15 -8.41 -15.95
N GLU A 107 0.60 -7.35 -16.63
CA GLU A 107 0.90 -7.33 -18.08
C GLU A 107 -0.32 -7.66 -18.97
N ALA A 108 -1.54 -7.58 -18.41
CA ALA A 108 -2.81 -7.81 -19.09
C ALA A 108 -3.31 -6.51 -19.73
N SER A 109 -2.66 -6.12 -20.83
CA SER A 109 -2.88 -4.80 -21.46
C SER A 109 -4.33 -4.57 -21.95
N ALA A 110 -5.02 -5.62 -22.40
CA ALA A 110 -6.39 -5.51 -22.91
C ALA A 110 -7.39 -5.16 -21.80
N ASP A 111 -7.33 -5.90 -20.69
CA ASP A 111 -8.21 -5.67 -19.54
C ASP A 111 -7.85 -4.36 -18.83
N SER A 112 -6.56 -4.04 -18.75
CA SER A 112 -6.09 -2.74 -18.26
C SER A 112 -6.71 -1.60 -19.06
N LEU A 113 -6.65 -1.64 -20.40
CA LEU A 113 -7.27 -0.61 -21.24
C LEU A 113 -8.80 -0.55 -21.08
N LYS A 114 -9.48 -1.71 -21.00
CA LYS A 114 -10.93 -1.78 -20.78
C LYS A 114 -11.31 -0.98 -19.53
N PHE A 115 -10.73 -1.33 -18.39
CA PHE A 115 -11.04 -0.68 -17.12
C PHE A 115 -10.52 0.77 -17.05
N ALA A 116 -9.43 1.09 -17.75
CA ALA A 116 -8.95 2.47 -17.88
C ALA A 116 -10.03 3.37 -18.50
N LEU A 117 -10.70 2.91 -19.57
CA LEU A 117 -11.78 3.68 -20.22
C LEU A 117 -13.00 3.85 -19.32
N GLU A 118 -13.28 2.87 -18.46
CA GLU A 118 -14.38 2.92 -17.49
C GLU A 118 -14.08 3.83 -16.29
N SER A 119 -12.82 4.19 -16.08
CA SER A 119 -12.35 5.00 -14.93
C SER A 119 -12.78 6.47 -14.97
N GLY A 120 -13.29 6.97 -16.11
CA GLY A 120 -13.76 8.35 -16.24
C GLY A 120 -12.73 9.39 -15.78
N ASP A 121 -13.14 10.27 -14.86
CA ASP A 121 -12.30 11.37 -14.35
C ASP A 121 -11.09 10.88 -13.52
N TRP A 122 -11.09 9.63 -13.05
CA TRP A 122 -9.94 9.06 -12.34
C TRP A 122 -8.80 8.68 -13.27
N LEU A 123 -9.05 8.59 -14.59
CA LEU A 123 -8.02 8.31 -15.57
C LEU A 123 -7.17 9.55 -15.87
N GLN A 124 -6.13 9.74 -15.06
CA GLN A 124 -5.16 10.82 -15.25
C GLN A 124 -4.03 10.36 -16.18
N LEU A 125 -4.10 10.74 -17.46
CA LEU A 125 -3.08 10.44 -18.48
C LEU A 125 -2.16 11.62 -18.80
N ASN A 126 -2.28 12.72 -18.06
CA ASN A 126 -1.45 13.91 -18.27
C ASN A 126 -0.03 13.74 -17.71
N ASP A 127 0.22 12.66 -16.99
CA ASP A 127 1.51 12.33 -16.42
C ASP A 127 2.35 11.53 -17.41
N ASN A 128 3.67 11.75 -17.43
CA ASN A 128 4.60 10.93 -18.24
C ASN A 128 4.90 9.57 -17.59
N SER A 129 3.93 8.99 -16.87
CA SER A 129 4.10 7.69 -16.23
C SER A 129 4.18 6.57 -17.28
N LEU A 130 4.77 5.44 -16.91
CA LEU A 130 4.81 4.27 -17.80
C LEU A 130 3.39 3.79 -18.12
N TYR A 131 2.53 3.70 -17.10
CA TYR A 131 1.11 3.38 -17.25
C TYR A 131 0.43 4.28 -18.29
N SER A 132 0.59 5.61 -18.18
CA SER A 132 -0.03 6.56 -19.10
C SER A 132 0.46 6.37 -20.55
N GLN A 133 1.75 6.09 -20.75
CA GLN A 133 2.32 5.83 -22.07
C GLN A 133 1.79 4.53 -22.68
N THR A 134 1.70 3.46 -21.88
CA THR A 134 1.17 2.16 -22.31
C THR A 134 -0.30 2.26 -22.69
N ILE A 135 -1.13 2.89 -21.84
CA ILE A 135 -2.58 3.07 -22.09
C ILE A 135 -2.83 3.94 -23.33
N LEU A 136 -2.02 4.98 -23.57
CA LEU A 136 -2.12 5.80 -24.77
C LEU A 136 -1.60 5.11 -26.05
N GLY A 137 -1.09 3.89 -25.95
CA GLY A 137 -0.49 3.19 -27.09
C GLY A 137 0.74 3.90 -27.64
N LYS A 138 1.44 4.68 -26.81
CA LYS A 138 2.62 5.46 -27.21
C LYS A 138 3.87 4.59 -27.45
N GLU A 139 3.74 3.28 -27.32
CA GLU A 139 4.79 2.30 -27.60
C GLU A 139 4.85 1.97 -29.11
N ARG A 140 5.63 2.81 -29.82
CA ARG A 140 6.26 2.67 -31.15
C ARG A 140 5.41 2.52 -32.42
#